data_AF-A0A418WWD5-F1
#
_entry.id   AF-A0A418WWD5-F1
#
_cell.length_a   1.000
_cell.length_b   1.000
_cell.length_c   1.000
_cell.angle_alpha   90.00
_cell.angle_beta   90.00
_cell.angle_gamma   90.00
#
_symmetry.space_group_name_H-M   'P 1'
#
loop_
_entity.id
_entity.type
_entity.pdbx_description
1 polymer ?
#
loop_
_entity_poly.entity_id
_entity_poly.type
_entity_poly.pdbx_seq_one_letter_code
_entity_poly.pdbx_strand_id
1 'polypeptide(L)'
;MRRNLLAAFRTIFLLAFTIALIAGSINAWNAVPQVWLVYQVQSPGAAPLKVEHCDRDAAREYSYREGPDGARFNIELCFRAIRIGELKFIPYLTSRDEVAWIEFKGSPQVAAYTRTVARSFALSQADVESALGQWRRQQREARMDGFVQLAVTLLLFAACGSLLLWLAHRIAMPGRGMQFGRRFGLFLHRLTAGTFWK
;
A
#
# COMPACT_ATOMS: atom_id res chain seq x y z
N MET A 1 -30.34 -35.01 14.26
CA MET A 1 -30.03 -33.99 13.23
C MET A 1 -29.24 -32.78 13.74
N ARG A 2 -29.62 -32.08 14.84
CA ARG A 2 -28.94 -30.85 15.31
C ARG A 2 -27.43 -30.95 15.59
N ARG A 3 -26.90 -32.10 16.04
CA ARG A 3 -25.46 -32.28 16.31
C ARG A 3 -24.59 -32.22 15.05
N ASN A 4 -25.11 -32.66 13.90
CA ASN A 4 -24.37 -32.68 12.64
C ASN A 4 -24.21 -31.26 12.06
N LEU A 5 -25.20 -30.39 12.27
CA LEU A 5 -25.18 -29.01 11.78
C LEU A 5 -24.14 -28.15 12.49
N LEU A 6 -23.98 -28.32 13.81
CA LEU A 6 -22.99 -27.59 14.62
C LEU A 6 -21.56 -28.02 14.28
N ALA A 7 -21.33 -29.31 14.06
CA ALA A 7 -20.04 -29.82 13.62
C ALA A 7 -19.68 -29.26 12.24
N ALA A 8 -20.62 -29.27 11.29
CA ALA A 8 -20.41 -28.70 9.96
C ALA A 8 -20.09 -27.20 10.00
N PHE A 9 -20.83 -26.41 10.79
CA PHE A 9 -20.60 -24.98 10.93
C PHE A 9 -19.23 -24.66 11.53
N ARG A 10 -18.81 -25.39 12.57
CA ARG A 10 -17.48 -25.24 13.18
C ARG A 10 -16.37 -25.49 12.17
N THR A 11 -16.50 -26.55 11.36
CA THR A 11 -15.51 -26.88 10.33
C THR A 11 -15.43 -25.80 9.26
N ILE A 12 -16.57 -25.31 8.77
CA ILE A 12 -16.60 -24.23 7.77
C ILE A 12 -15.98 -22.95 8.32
N PHE A 13 -16.30 -22.58 9.56
CA PHE A 13 -15.75 -21.39 10.20
C PHE A 13 -14.23 -21.47 10.36
N LEU A 14 -13.71 -22.60 10.84
CA LEU A 14 -12.26 -22.83 10.98
C LEU A 14 -11.55 -22.81 9.63
N LEU A 15 -12.14 -23.38 8.59
CA LEU A 15 -11.59 -23.35 7.24
C LEU A 15 -11.52 -21.91 6.70
N ALA A 16 -12.62 -21.17 6.79
CA ALA A 16 -12.69 -19.77 6.34
C ALA A 16 -11.67 -18.89 7.08
N PHE A 17 -11.54 -19.08 8.40
CA PHE A 17 -10.54 -18.40 9.22
C PHE A 17 -9.11 -18.72 8.78
N THR A 18 -8.82 -20.00 8.52
CA THR A 18 -7.50 -20.45 8.07
C THR A 18 -7.14 -19.83 6.71
N ILE A 19 -8.09 -19.82 5.77
CA ILE A 19 -7.92 -19.18 4.46
C ILE A 19 -7.67 -17.67 4.62
N ALA A 20 -8.45 -16.99 5.47
CA ALA A 20 -8.28 -15.56 5.72
C ALA A 20 -6.90 -15.24 6.31
N LEU A 21 -6.40 -16.06 7.24
CA LEU A 21 -5.07 -15.90 7.80
C LEU A 21 -3.96 -16.12 6.78
N ILE A 22 -4.07 -17.15 5.95
CA ILE A 22 -3.10 -17.42 4.88
C ILE A 22 -3.09 -16.24 3.89
N ALA A 23 -4.26 -15.81 3.40
CA ALA A 23 -4.37 -14.71 2.46
C ALA A 23 -3.84 -13.39 3.05
N GLY A 24 -4.19 -13.08 4.31
CA GLY A 24 -3.69 -11.90 5.01
C GLY A 24 -2.17 -11.93 5.20
N SER A 25 -1.61 -13.10 5.52
CA SER A 25 -0.16 -13.26 5.67
C SER A 25 0.57 -13.08 4.34
N ILE A 26 0.05 -13.66 3.26
CA ILE A 26 0.61 -13.51 1.91
C ILE A 26 0.59 -12.03 1.49
N ASN A 27 -0.52 -11.32 1.72
CA ASN A 27 -0.62 -9.90 1.40
C ASN A 27 0.37 -9.05 2.22
N ALA A 28 0.52 -9.33 3.51
CA ALA A 28 1.48 -8.64 4.36
C ALA A 28 2.94 -8.88 3.93
N TRP A 29 3.25 -10.08 3.42
CA TRP A 29 4.60 -10.41 2.93
C TRP A 29 4.91 -9.85 1.54
N ASN A 30 3.92 -9.84 0.65
CA ASN A 30 4.08 -9.45 -0.75
C ASN A 30 3.86 -7.95 -1.00
N ALA A 31 3.59 -7.16 0.03
CA ALA A 31 3.52 -5.71 -0.09
C ALA A 31 4.91 -5.15 -0.47
N VAL A 32 5.11 -4.89 -1.77
CA VAL A 32 6.29 -4.21 -2.29
C VAL A 32 5.99 -2.71 -2.32
N PRO A 33 6.57 -1.91 -1.42
CA PRO A 33 6.36 -0.48 -1.45
C PRO A 33 6.98 0.11 -2.71
N GLN A 34 6.31 1.12 -3.26
CA GLN A 34 6.76 1.85 -4.43
C GLN A 34 7.28 3.21 -4.00
N VAL A 35 8.57 3.46 -4.22
CA VAL A 35 9.17 4.78 -3.98
C VAL A 35 9.15 5.57 -5.28
N TRP A 36 8.55 6.75 -5.23
CA TRP A 36 8.48 7.68 -6.35
C TRP A 36 9.62 8.68 -6.26
N LEU A 37 10.40 8.79 -7.31
CA LEU A 37 11.45 9.78 -7.48
C LEU A 37 11.05 10.72 -8.60
N VAL A 38 10.90 12.01 -8.29
CA VAL A 38 10.46 13.01 -9.26
C VAL A 38 11.64 13.87 -9.67
N TYR A 39 11.84 14.01 -10.98
CA TYR A 39 12.91 14.82 -11.55
C TYR A 39 12.35 15.76 -12.60
N GLN A 40 12.85 17.00 -12.63
CA GLN A 40 12.47 18.00 -13.61
C GLN A 40 13.61 18.23 -14.61
N VAL A 41 13.28 18.14 -15.89
CA VAL A 41 14.14 18.53 -17.01
C VAL A 41 13.82 19.98 -17.37
N GLN A 42 14.75 20.90 -17.07
CA GLN A 42 14.54 22.34 -17.28
C GLN A 42 14.64 22.73 -18.75
N SER A 43 15.57 22.13 -19.48
CA SER A 43 15.81 22.38 -20.89
C SER A 43 16.34 21.11 -21.57
N PRO A 44 16.28 21.03 -22.91
CA PRO A 44 16.75 19.85 -23.63
C PRO A 44 18.25 19.65 -23.44
N GLY A 45 18.66 18.42 -23.10
CA GLY A 45 20.05 18.08 -22.84
C GLY A 45 20.56 18.47 -21.45
N ALA A 46 19.81 19.25 -20.66
CA ALA A 46 20.16 19.51 -19.28
C ALA A 46 19.99 18.26 -18.41
N ALA A 47 20.87 18.12 -17.42
CA ALA A 47 20.73 17.06 -16.42
C ALA A 47 19.41 17.24 -15.64
N PRO A 48 18.62 16.17 -15.45
CA PRO A 48 17.39 16.25 -14.67
C PRO A 48 17.68 16.60 -13.21
N LEU A 49 16.93 17.55 -12.65
CA LEU A 49 17.06 18.00 -11.27
C LEU A 49 16.00 17.35 -10.40
N LYS A 50 16.37 16.82 -9.24
CA LYS A 50 15.42 16.24 -8.29
C LYS A 50 14.47 17.32 -7.77
N VAL A 51 13.17 17.05 -7.81
CA VAL A 51 12.12 17.94 -7.29
C VAL A 51 11.15 17.12 -6.45
N GLU A 52 10.36 17.80 -5.61
CA GLU A 52 9.34 17.10 -4.80
C GLU A 52 8.08 16.78 -5.61
N HIS A 53 7.69 17.67 -6.52
CA HIS A 53 6.44 17.58 -7.26
C HIS A 53 6.63 18.11 -8.70
N CYS A 54 6.00 17.47 -9.68
CA CYS A 54 5.92 18.01 -11.03
C CYS A 54 4.95 19.20 -11.08
N ASP A 55 5.32 20.23 -11.85
CA ASP A 55 4.39 21.28 -12.24
C ASP A 55 3.14 20.66 -12.92
N ARG A 56 1.96 21.24 -12.64
CA ARG A 56 0.70 20.77 -13.25
C ARG A 56 0.71 20.83 -14.78
N ASP A 57 1.52 21.72 -15.34
CA ASP A 57 1.61 21.98 -16.77
C ASP A 57 2.77 21.26 -17.46
N ALA A 58 3.60 20.51 -16.72
CA ALA A 58 4.71 19.75 -17.29
C ALA A 58 4.23 18.49 -18.02
N ALA A 59 4.95 18.11 -19.08
CA ALA A 59 4.83 16.74 -19.59
C ALA A 59 5.45 15.77 -18.58
N ARG A 60 4.83 14.59 -18.46
CA ARG A 60 5.27 13.55 -17.54
C ARG A 60 5.59 12.29 -18.32
N GLU A 61 6.76 11.74 -18.06
CA GLU A 61 7.14 10.40 -18.54
C GLU A 61 7.49 9.55 -17.33
N TYR A 62 6.95 8.34 -17.29
CA TYR A 62 7.18 7.39 -16.22
C TYR A 62 8.19 6.34 -16.65
N SER A 63 9.17 6.09 -15.79
CA SER A 63 10.19 5.08 -16.00
C SER A 63 10.29 4.22 -14.74
N TYR A 64 10.54 2.94 -14.90
CA TYR A 64 10.76 2.02 -13.80
C TYR A 64 12.23 1.61 -13.79
N ARG A 65 12.80 1.50 -12.58
CA ARG A 65 14.11 0.90 -12.36
C ARG A 65 14.06 -0.06 -11.18
N GLU A 66 14.68 -1.21 -11.38
CA GLU A 66 14.93 -2.16 -10.30
C GLU A 66 16.24 -1.79 -9.62
N GLY A 67 16.15 -1.60 -8.31
CA GLY A 67 17.29 -1.37 -7.44
C GLY A 67 17.84 -2.66 -6.85
N PRO A 68 18.87 -2.53 -6.00
CA PRO A 68 19.34 -3.64 -5.16
C PRO A 68 18.21 -4.22 -4.30
N ASP A 69 18.37 -5.47 -3.87
CA ASP A 69 17.43 -6.18 -2.97
C ASP A 69 15.99 -6.34 -3.54
N GLY A 70 15.81 -6.19 -4.86
CA GLY A 70 14.49 -6.22 -5.51
C GLY A 70 13.66 -4.96 -5.26
N ALA A 71 14.28 -3.87 -4.78
CA ALA A 71 13.61 -2.59 -4.59
C ALA A 71 13.11 -2.03 -5.93
N ARG A 72 11.93 -1.43 -5.91
CA ARG A 72 11.27 -0.91 -7.11
C ARG A 72 11.17 0.61 -7.03
N PHE A 73 11.87 1.31 -7.92
CA PHE A 73 11.83 2.76 -8.01
C PHE A 73 11.01 3.18 -9.21
N ASN A 74 9.95 3.93 -8.95
CA ASN A 74 9.20 4.62 -9.99
C ASN A 74 9.80 6.01 -10.16
N ILE A 75 10.21 6.33 -11.38
CA ILE A 75 10.81 7.61 -11.72
C ILE A 75 9.80 8.38 -12.56
N GLU A 76 9.43 9.57 -12.11
CA GLU A 76 8.61 10.52 -12.86
C GLU A 76 9.51 11.64 -13.38
N LEU A 77 9.62 11.76 -14.70
CA LEU A 77 10.35 12.84 -15.36
C LEU A 77 9.35 13.92 -15.81
N CYS A 78 9.47 15.10 -15.22
CA CYS A 78 8.70 16.29 -15.57
C CYS A 78 9.49 17.11 -16.60
N PHE A 79 8.95 17.31 -17.79
CA PHE A 79 9.54 18.21 -18.79
C PHE A 79 8.83 19.55 -18.70
N ARG A 80 9.59 20.61 -18.38
CA ARG A 80 9.04 21.94 -18.20
C ARG A 80 8.43 22.43 -19.51
N ALA A 81 7.13 22.72 -19.48
CA ALA A 81 6.45 23.36 -20.60
C ALA A 81 6.59 24.88 -20.50
N ILE A 82 6.71 25.54 -21.64
CA ILE A 82 6.58 26.98 -21.78
C ILE A 82 5.21 27.28 -22.36
N ARG A 83 4.53 28.27 -21.79
CA ARG A 83 3.23 28.73 -22.26
C ARG A 83 3.41 29.92 -23.19
N ILE A 84 2.85 29.83 -24.39
CA ILE A 84 2.79 30.92 -25.36
C ILE A 84 1.31 31.09 -25.71
N GLY A 85 0.67 32.09 -25.09
CA GLY A 85 -0.79 32.24 -25.12
C GLY A 85 -1.50 31.11 -24.36
N GLU A 86 -2.44 30.44 -25.03
CA GLU A 86 -3.14 29.27 -24.47
C GLU A 86 -2.44 27.94 -24.76
N LEU A 87 -1.43 27.95 -25.61
CA LEU A 87 -0.71 26.76 -26.05
C LEU A 87 0.49 26.50 -25.15
N LYS A 88 0.76 25.22 -24.93
CA LYS A 88 1.90 24.73 -24.14
C LYS A 88 2.90 24.08 -25.09
N PHE A 89 4.15 24.48 -24.98
CA PHE A 89 5.24 23.97 -25.80
C PHE A 89 6.29 23.32 -24.93
N ILE A 90 6.88 22.23 -25.40
CA ILE A 90 8.01 21.59 -24.76
C ILE A 90 9.22 21.78 -25.66
N PRO A 91 10.33 22.32 -25.13
CA PRO A 91 11.56 22.36 -25.90
C PRO A 91 12.09 20.93 -26.06
N TYR A 92 12.62 20.61 -27.23
CA TYR A 92 13.28 19.34 -27.51
C TYR A 92 14.46 19.55 -28.45
N LEU A 93 15.44 18.64 -28.42
CA LEU A 93 16.57 18.65 -29.36
C LEU A 93 16.16 17.99 -30.68
N THR A 94 16.44 18.67 -31.78
CA THR A 94 16.39 18.09 -33.12
C THR A 94 17.68 17.30 -33.41
N SER A 95 17.71 16.58 -34.53
CA SER A 95 18.91 15.84 -34.97
C SER A 95 20.13 16.72 -35.28
N ARG A 96 19.96 18.06 -35.32
CA ARG A 96 21.02 19.04 -35.59
C ARG A 96 21.47 19.78 -34.32
N ASP A 97 21.13 19.27 -33.13
CA ASP A 97 21.33 19.94 -31.84
C ASP A 97 20.66 21.32 -31.72
N GLU A 98 19.73 21.65 -32.62
CA GLU A 98 18.91 22.85 -32.52
C GLU A 98 17.72 22.58 -31.59
N VAL A 99 17.44 23.53 -30.70
CA VAL A 99 16.26 23.50 -29.84
C VAL A 99 15.03 23.91 -30.66
N ALA A 100 14.10 22.99 -30.82
CA ALA A 100 12.80 23.27 -31.42
C ALA A 100 11.69 23.20 -30.37
N TRP A 101 10.55 23.79 -30.70
CA TRP A 101 9.37 23.86 -29.83
C TRP A 101 8.25 23.06 -30.48
N ILE A 102 7.74 22.03 -29.78
CA ILE A 102 6.53 21.33 -30.21
C ILE A 102 5.42 21.55 -29.22
N GLU A 103 4.20 21.72 -29.72
CA GLU A 103 2.99 21.74 -28.91
C GLU A 103 2.86 20.43 -28.10
N PHE A 104 2.74 20.58 -26.79
CA PHE A 104 2.69 19.48 -25.82
C PHE A 104 1.57 18.48 -26.11
N LYS A 105 0.41 18.95 -26.57
CA LYS A 105 -0.83 18.16 -26.54
C LYS A 105 -0.85 17.09 -27.64
N GLY A 106 -0.48 15.86 -27.27
CA GLY A 106 -0.66 14.67 -28.12
C GLY A 106 0.33 14.54 -29.27
N SER A 107 1.42 15.32 -29.28
CA SER A 107 2.45 15.19 -30.29
C SER A 107 3.22 13.85 -30.12
N PRO A 108 3.28 13.00 -31.17
CA PRO A 108 4.08 11.79 -31.14
C PRO A 108 5.58 12.07 -31.03
N GLN A 109 6.04 13.23 -31.50
CA GLN A 109 7.44 13.65 -31.40
C GLN A 109 7.83 13.96 -29.96
N VAL A 110 6.99 14.67 -29.21
CA VAL A 110 7.21 14.91 -27.77
C VAL A 110 7.26 13.59 -27.03
N ALA A 111 6.30 12.69 -27.26
CA ALA A 111 6.28 11.37 -26.61
C ALA A 111 7.51 10.50 -26.95
N ALA A 112 8.02 10.56 -28.18
CA ALA A 112 9.24 9.87 -28.58
C ALA A 112 10.48 10.47 -27.89
N TYR A 113 10.54 11.79 -27.78
CA TYR A 113 11.61 12.50 -27.09
C TYR A 113 11.62 12.18 -25.59
N THR A 114 10.49 12.36 -24.89
CA THR A 114 10.40 12.11 -23.44
C THR A 114 10.74 10.68 -23.09
N ARG A 115 10.26 9.71 -23.89
CA ARG A 115 10.59 8.29 -23.73
C ARG A 115 12.07 7.98 -23.95
N THR A 116 12.71 8.65 -24.91
CA THR A 116 14.15 8.50 -25.14
C THR A 116 14.95 8.99 -23.94
N VAL A 117 14.62 10.18 -23.43
CA VAL A 117 15.23 10.74 -22.21
C VAL A 117 14.99 9.82 -21.01
N ALA A 118 13.78 9.28 -20.85
CA ALA A 118 13.45 8.37 -19.75
C ALA A 118 14.18 7.02 -19.80
N ARG A 119 14.57 6.57 -21.00
CA ARG A 119 15.38 5.35 -21.19
C ARG A 119 16.86 5.61 -20.90
N SER A 120 17.40 6.75 -21.31
CA SER A 120 18.81 7.10 -21.07
C SER A 120 19.06 7.61 -19.65
N PHE A 121 18.02 8.04 -18.93
CA PHE A 121 18.16 8.49 -17.55
C PHE A 121 18.68 7.39 -16.63
N ALA A 122 19.78 7.71 -15.94
CA ALA A 122 20.40 6.90 -14.91
C ALA A 122 20.30 7.63 -13.57
N LEU A 123 19.87 6.90 -12.53
CA LEU A 123 19.80 7.43 -11.17
C LEU A 123 21.21 7.63 -10.60
N SER A 124 21.41 8.72 -9.86
CA SER A 124 22.64 8.92 -9.11
C SER A 124 22.74 7.90 -7.97
N GLN A 125 23.95 7.49 -7.59
CA GLN A 125 24.14 6.55 -6.48
C GLN A 125 23.56 7.11 -5.16
N ALA A 126 23.73 8.41 -4.92
CA ALA A 126 23.17 9.08 -3.74
C ALA A 126 21.62 9.00 -3.71
N ASP A 127 20.96 9.14 -4.87
CA ASP A 127 19.51 9.01 -4.95
C ASP A 127 19.05 7.57 -4.74
N VAL A 128 19.79 6.58 -5.25
CA VAL A 128 19.51 5.16 -5.01
C VAL A 128 19.61 4.85 -3.53
N GLU A 129 20.67 5.28 -2.84
CA GLU A 129 20.84 5.06 -1.40
C GLU A 129 19.74 5.74 -0.58
N SER A 130 19.39 6.98 -0.92
CA SER A 130 18.27 7.69 -0.29
C SER A 130 16.93 6.96 -0.52
N ALA A 131 16.68 6.51 -1.75
CA ALA A 131 15.44 5.81 -2.11
C ALA A 131 15.35 4.44 -1.44
N LEU A 132 16.45 3.70 -1.34
CA LEU A 132 16.54 2.45 -0.58
C LEU A 132 16.21 2.66 0.90
N GLY A 133 16.70 3.74 1.50
CA GLY A 133 16.36 4.11 2.88
C GLY A 133 14.85 4.31 3.07
N GLN A 134 14.21 5.04 2.16
CA GLN A 134 12.75 5.25 2.18
C GLN A 134 11.99 3.94 1.93
N TRP A 135 12.42 3.14 0.96
CA TRP A 135 11.81 1.86 0.63
C TRP A 135 11.82 0.91 1.83
N ARG A 136 12.96 0.80 2.55
CA ARG A 136 13.08 -0.03 3.75
C ARG A 136 12.16 0.45 4.88
N ARG A 137 12.02 1.77 5.06
CA ARG A 137 11.08 2.35 6.05
C ARG A 137 9.64 2.00 5.70
N GLN A 138 9.22 2.26 4.47
CA GLN A 138 7.87 1.92 3.99
C GLN A 138 7.60 0.42 4.07
N GLN A 139 8.59 -0.43 3.78
CA GLN A 139 8.45 -1.87 3.89
C GLN A 139 8.23 -2.30 5.34
N ARG A 140 8.94 -1.69 6.28
CA ARG A 140 8.75 -1.94 7.72
C ARG A 140 7.37 -1.50 8.18
N GLU A 141 6.93 -0.31 7.77
CA GLU A 141 5.59 0.21 8.09
C GLU A 141 4.49 -0.68 7.52
N ALA A 142 4.56 -1.03 6.23
CA ALA A 142 3.60 -1.92 5.58
C ALA A 142 3.52 -3.31 6.26
N ARG A 143 4.65 -3.86 6.72
CA ARG A 143 4.65 -5.10 7.50
C ARG A 143 3.98 -4.94 8.85
N MET A 144 4.25 -3.84 9.56
CA MET A 144 3.61 -3.54 10.84
C MET A 144 2.10 -3.40 10.68
N ASP A 145 1.64 -2.67 9.66
CA ASP A 145 0.22 -2.52 9.34
C ASP A 145 -0.42 -3.87 9.01
N GLY A 146 0.27 -4.72 8.26
CA GLY A 146 -0.14 -6.10 7.99
C GLY A 146 -0.32 -6.92 9.28
N PHE A 147 0.63 -6.84 10.23
CA PHE A 147 0.50 -7.51 11.52
C PHE A 147 -0.65 -6.97 12.37
N VAL A 148 -0.86 -5.66 12.38
CA VAL A 148 -1.98 -5.03 13.08
C VAL A 148 -3.31 -5.52 12.49
N GLN A 149 -3.43 -5.54 11.15
CA GLN A 149 -4.62 -6.02 10.48
C GLN A 149 -4.89 -7.51 10.76
N LEU A 150 -3.85 -8.34 10.80
CA LEU A 150 -3.96 -9.75 11.22
C LEU A 150 -4.45 -9.87 12.66
N ALA A 151 -3.87 -9.10 13.59
CA ALA A 151 -4.29 -9.10 14.99
C ALA A 151 -5.76 -8.68 15.17
N VAL A 152 -6.20 -7.62 14.49
CA VAL A 152 -7.61 -7.19 14.49
C VAL A 152 -8.52 -8.27 13.93
N THR A 153 -8.12 -8.90 12.82
CA THR A 153 -8.88 -10.00 12.20
C THR A 153 -9.01 -11.17 13.18
N LEU A 154 -7.91 -11.59 13.81
CA LEU A 154 -7.90 -12.64 14.83
C LEU A 154 -8.87 -12.34 15.98
N LEU A 155 -8.83 -11.12 16.50
CA LEU A 155 -9.72 -10.68 17.59
C LEU A 155 -11.19 -10.71 17.18
N LEU A 156 -11.53 -10.24 15.97
CA LEU A 156 -12.90 -10.28 15.46
C LEU A 156 -13.41 -11.71 15.28
N PHE A 157 -12.59 -12.61 14.73
CA PHE A 157 -12.96 -14.02 14.60
C PHE A 157 -13.13 -14.69 15.97
N ALA A 158 -12.27 -14.40 16.94
CA ALA A 158 -12.41 -14.91 18.31
C ALA A 158 -13.69 -14.40 18.98
N ALA A 159 -14.02 -13.12 18.82
CA ALA A 159 -15.24 -12.50 19.36
C ALA A 159 -16.50 -13.11 18.73
N CYS A 160 -16.55 -13.22 17.40
CA CYS A 160 -17.65 -13.86 16.68
C CYS A 160 -17.82 -15.33 17.06
N GLY A 161 -16.72 -16.08 17.13
CA GLY A 161 -16.74 -17.48 17.56
C GLY A 161 -17.29 -17.64 18.99
N SER A 162 -16.86 -16.76 19.90
CA SER A 162 -17.34 -16.74 21.29
C SER A 162 -18.83 -16.41 21.39
N LEU A 163 -19.30 -15.42 20.61
CA LEU A 163 -20.71 -15.02 20.56
C LEU A 163 -21.59 -16.15 20.02
N LEU A 164 -21.16 -16.83 18.94
CA LEU A 164 -21.90 -17.94 18.35
C LEU A 164 -21.97 -19.14 19.31
N LEU A 165 -20.87 -19.44 20.02
CA LEU A 165 -20.86 -20.48 21.05
C LEU A 165 -21.81 -20.14 22.20
N TRP A 166 -21.82 -18.88 22.64
CA TRP A 166 -22.72 -18.39 23.67
C TRP A 166 -24.20 -18.51 23.24
N LEU A 167 -24.54 -18.10 22.02
CA LEU A 167 -25.88 -18.24 21.45
C LEU A 167 -26.30 -19.71 21.35
N ALA A 168 -25.42 -20.59 20.86
CA ALA A 168 -25.69 -22.02 20.76
C ALA A 168 -25.98 -22.64 22.14
N HIS A 169 -25.22 -22.26 23.17
CA HIS A 169 -25.45 -22.71 24.54
C HIS A 169 -26.81 -22.22 25.09
N ARG A 170 -27.17 -20.95 24.82
CA ARG A 170 -28.45 -20.34 25.21
C ARG A 170 -29.65 -21.07 24.60
N ILE A 171 -29.57 -21.44 23.32
CA ILE A 171 -30.63 -22.16 22.59
C ILE A 171 -30.72 -23.63 23.03
N ALA A 172 -29.59 -24.27 23.34
CA ALA A 172 -29.56 -25.68 23.74
C ALA A 172 -30.14 -25.94 25.15
N MET A 173 -30.21 -24.94 26.03
CA MET A 173 -30.79 -25.05 27.37
C MET A 173 -31.96 -24.08 27.61
N PRO A 174 -33.11 -24.27 26.94
CA PRO A 174 -34.32 -23.49 27.22
C PRO A 174 -34.91 -23.96 28.56
N GLY A 175 -34.47 -23.35 29.67
CA GLY A 175 -35.01 -23.67 31.01
C GLY A 175 -34.11 -23.35 32.20
N ARG A 176 -32.80 -23.12 32.02
CA ARG A 176 -31.87 -22.73 33.11
C ARG A 176 -31.55 -21.22 33.12
N GLY A 177 -32.50 -20.39 32.69
CA GLY A 177 -32.28 -19.00 32.30
C GLY A 177 -31.94 -17.98 33.40
N MET A 178 -32.04 -18.31 34.70
CA MET A 178 -31.87 -17.30 35.76
C MET A 178 -30.62 -17.45 36.65
N GLN A 179 -29.91 -18.58 36.66
CA GLN A 179 -28.75 -18.73 37.55
C GLN A 179 -27.39 -18.36 36.93
N PHE A 180 -27.25 -18.33 35.61
CA PHE A 180 -25.94 -18.13 34.97
C PHE A 180 -25.47 -16.65 34.95
N GLY A 181 -26.40 -15.69 34.89
CA GLY A 181 -26.07 -14.26 34.93
C GLY A 181 -25.35 -13.82 36.21
N ARG A 182 -25.69 -14.43 37.36
CA ARG A 182 -25.03 -14.13 38.64
C ARG A 182 -23.56 -14.58 38.71
N ARG A 183 -23.18 -15.64 37.99
CA ARG A 183 -21.78 -16.15 38.02
C ARG A 183 -20.87 -15.41 37.04
N PHE A 184 -21.37 -14.97 35.89
CA PHE A 184 -20.55 -14.23 34.94
C PHE A 184 -20.24 -12.80 35.43
N GLY A 185 -21.19 -12.15 36.12
CA GLY A 185 -20.95 -10.86 36.78
C GLY A 185 -19.86 -10.92 37.84
N LEU A 186 -19.81 -11.99 38.65
CA LEU A 186 -18.75 -12.19 39.65
C LEU A 186 -17.35 -12.44 39.03
N PHE A 187 -17.29 -12.99 37.82
CA PHE A 187 -16.02 -13.25 37.14
C PHE A 187 -15.42 -11.97 36.53
N LEU A 188 -16.24 -11.14 35.90
CA LEU A 188 -15.80 -9.82 35.41
C LEU A 188 -15.38 -8.89 36.56
N HIS A 189 -16.08 -8.93 37.70
CA HIS A 189 -15.73 -8.13 38.88
C HIS A 189 -14.41 -8.55 39.55
N ARG A 190 -13.99 -9.83 39.40
CA ARG A 190 -12.66 -10.30 39.85
C ARG A 190 -11.53 -9.89 38.93
N LEU A 191 -11.80 -9.77 37.62
CA LEU A 191 -10.80 -9.32 36.66
C LEU A 191 -10.49 -7.82 36.77
N THR A 192 -11.48 -7.01 37.16
CA THR A 192 -11.26 -5.56 37.40
C THR A 192 -10.70 -5.24 38.79
N ALA A 193 -10.94 -6.11 39.79
CA ALA A 193 -10.41 -5.90 41.15
C ALA A 193 -8.94 -6.33 41.33
N GLY A 194 -8.37 -7.09 40.39
CA GLY A 194 -7.02 -7.66 40.51
C GLY A 194 -5.88 -6.79 39.97
N THR A 195 -6.16 -5.66 39.31
CA THR A 195 -5.14 -4.86 38.61
C THR A 195 -4.78 -3.54 39.30
N PHE A 196 -5.24 -3.28 40.54
CA PHE A 196 -5.00 -2.00 41.22
C PHE A 196 -3.93 -2.01 42.31
N TRP A 197 -3.14 -3.09 42.45
CA TRP A 197 -2.01 -3.13 43.40
C TRP A 197 -0.78 -3.76 42.75
N LYS A 198 -0.01 -2.93 42.03
CA LYS A 198 1.46 -2.83 42.11
C LYS A 198 1.98 -1.77 41.15
#